data_AF-B4F8S7-F1
#
_entry.id   AF-B4F8S7-F1
#
_cell.length_a   1.000
_cell.length_b   1.000
_cell.length_c   1.000
_cell.angle_alpha   90.00
_cell.angle_beta   90.00
_cell.angle_gamma   90.00
#
_symmetry.space_group_name_H-M   'P 1'
#
loop_
_entity.id
_entity.type
_entity.pdbx_description
1 polymer ?
#
loop_
_entity_poly.entity_id
_entity_poly.type
_entity_poly.pdbx_seq_one_letter_code
_entity_poly.pdbx_strand_id
1 'polypeptide(L)'
;MGGPLWSYPIHDKVWAASILSDIHAMREAYPAYPKISAILSSVSEELLEAPLFVSLHNLCAILKCTTPTMVMLQCAIRNAGYQVSGSHVDPLALKTDAPMSVIWDIMRCWVKLHPVKHRPGNHPGNVILSQEPKFQAKFSRVLGASVTRKRARFMPNPEKYWGPGTKAGRNPRTFQMDNRN
;
A
#
# COMPACT_ATOMS: atom_id res chain seq x y z
N MET A 1 -19.56 -14.97 8.57
CA MET A 1 -18.33 -15.56 9.15
C MET A 1 -17.41 -15.91 8.00
N GLY A 2 -16.20 -15.35 7.97
CA GLY A 2 -15.16 -15.80 7.02
C GLY A 2 -14.65 -17.17 7.46
N GLY A 3 -14.33 -18.05 6.51
CA GLY A 3 -13.95 -19.44 6.78
C GLY A 3 -12.66 -19.61 7.61
N PRO A 4 -12.21 -20.85 7.83
CA PRO A 4 -10.94 -21.08 8.52
C PRO A 4 -9.81 -20.41 7.76
N LEU A 5 -9.07 -19.53 8.44
CA LEU A 5 -7.95 -18.78 7.88
C LEU A 5 -6.67 -19.17 8.61
N TRP A 6 -5.59 -19.32 7.85
CA TRP A 6 -4.25 -19.43 8.42
C TRP A 6 -3.84 -18.10 9.06
N SER A 7 -3.72 -18.08 10.40
CA SER A 7 -3.39 -16.88 11.18
C SER A 7 -1.90 -16.74 11.50
N TYR A 8 -1.11 -17.79 11.30
CA TYR A 8 0.33 -17.78 11.57
C TYR A 8 1.13 -17.05 10.48
N PRO A 9 2.38 -16.65 10.76
CA PRO A 9 3.25 -16.01 9.79
C PRO A 9 3.34 -16.80 8.48
N ILE A 10 3.12 -16.12 7.36
CA ILE A 10 3.17 -16.70 6.00
C ILE A 10 4.56 -16.65 5.38
N HIS A 11 5.50 -15.93 6.01
CA HIS A 11 6.84 -15.70 5.48
C HIS A 11 7.89 -16.03 6.53
N ASP A 12 8.94 -16.74 6.11
CA ASP A 12 10.17 -16.88 6.88
C ASP A 12 11.15 -15.78 6.44
N LYS A 13 11.42 -14.85 7.37
CA LYS A 13 12.33 -13.72 7.13
C LYS A 13 13.78 -14.14 6.98
N VAL A 14 14.20 -15.20 7.68
CA VAL A 14 15.59 -15.68 7.63
C VAL A 14 15.85 -16.27 6.25
N TRP A 15 14.93 -17.12 5.78
CA TRP A 15 14.98 -17.69 4.45
C TRP A 15 14.92 -16.61 3.37
N ALA A 16 13.98 -15.66 3.46
CA ALA A 16 13.84 -14.59 2.47
C ALA A 16 15.10 -13.71 2.37
N ALA A 17 15.75 -13.40 3.50
CA ALA A 17 16.99 -12.63 3.52
C ALA A 17 18.18 -13.41 2.93
N SER A 18 18.27 -14.71 3.19
CA SER A 18 19.30 -15.59 2.60
C SER A 18 19.18 -15.61 1.07
N ILE A 19 17.99 -15.93 0.56
CA ILE A 19 17.74 -16.02 -0.89
C ILE A 19 17.97 -14.67 -1.59
N LEU A 20 17.59 -13.56 -0.96
CA LEU A 20 17.85 -12.23 -1.50
C LEU A 20 19.36 -11.98 -1.67
N SER A 21 20.18 -12.47 -0.73
CA SER A 21 21.64 -12.34 -0.78
C SER A 21 22.25 -13.20 -1.89
N ASP A 22 21.77 -14.44 -2.05
CA ASP A 22 22.22 -15.36 -3.10
C ASP A 22 21.87 -14.83 -4.51
N ILE A 23 20.67 -14.27 -4.66
CA ILE A 23 20.22 -13.69 -5.93
C ILE A 23 21.03 -12.46 -6.31
N HIS A 24 21.44 -11.65 -5.32
CA HIS A 24 22.34 -10.54 -5.56
C HIS A 24 23.71 -11.01 -6.08
N ALA A 25 24.22 -12.15 -5.60
CA ALA A 25 25.46 -12.74 -6.09
C ALA A 25 25.31 -13.32 -7.51
N MET A 26 24.15 -13.89 -7.85
CA MET A 26 23.86 -14.52 -9.14
C MET A 26 23.04 -13.62 -10.09
N ARG A 27 23.29 -12.30 -10.08
CA ARG A 27 22.49 -11.32 -10.83
C ARG A 27 22.38 -11.63 -12.33
N GLU A 28 23.47 -12.10 -12.96
CA GLU A 28 23.53 -12.34 -14.40
C GLU A 28 22.88 -13.66 -14.83
N ALA A 29 22.68 -14.60 -13.90
CA ALA A 29 22.04 -15.89 -14.19
C ALA A 29 20.53 -15.77 -14.39
N TYR A 30 19.90 -14.69 -13.91
CA TYR A 30 18.45 -14.52 -13.92
C TYR A 30 18.01 -13.36 -14.83
N PRO A 31 17.39 -13.65 -15.98
CA PRO A 31 16.78 -12.62 -16.84
C PRO A 31 15.72 -11.78 -16.12
N ALA A 32 15.04 -12.37 -15.12
CA ALA A 32 14.01 -11.73 -14.32
C ALA A 32 14.51 -11.20 -12.96
N TYR A 33 15.84 -11.04 -12.78
CA TYR A 33 16.44 -10.53 -11.55
C TYR A 33 15.74 -9.28 -10.97
N PRO A 34 15.39 -8.25 -11.77
CA PRO A 34 14.76 -7.05 -11.23
C PRO A 34 13.40 -7.33 -10.57
N LYS A 35 12.64 -8.30 -11.08
CA LYS A 35 11.34 -8.68 -10.53
C LYS A 35 11.48 -9.49 -9.25
N ILE A 36 12.40 -10.47 -9.25
CA ILE A 36 12.58 -11.36 -8.10
C ILE A 36 13.16 -10.58 -6.91
N SER A 37 14.19 -9.77 -7.15
CA SER A 37 14.80 -8.93 -6.11
C SER A 37 13.81 -7.91 -5.53
N ALA A 38 12.92 -7.34 -6.37
CA ALA A 38 11.85 -6.44 -5.93
C ALA A 38 10.86 -7.12 -4.97
N ILE A 39 10.34 -8.29 -5.36
CA ILE A 39 9.36 -9.04 -4.56
C ILE A 39 9.98 -9.48 -3.24
N LEU A 40 11.18 -10.09 -3.27
CA LEU A 40 11.86 -10.54 -2.06
C LEU A 40 12.23 -9.38 -1.13
N SER A 41 12.63 -8.24 -1.68
CA SER A 41 12.85 -7.02 -0.88
C SER A 41 11.54 -6.60 -0.19
N SER A 42 10.40 -6.64 -0.90
CA SER A 42 9.11 -6.29 -0.29
C SER A 42 8.68 -7.27 0.79
N VAL A 43 8.87 -8.58 0.56
CA VAL A 43 8.51 -9.65 1.51
C VAL A 43 9.37 -9.59 2.78
N SER A 44 10.67 -9.29 2.65
CA SER A 44 11.58 -9.18 3.80
C SER A 44 11.28 -7.96 4.68
N GLU A 45 10.83 -6.85 4.10
CA GLU A 45 10.41 -5.64 4.82
C GLU A 45 8.99 -5.75 5.43
N GLU A 46 8.22 -6.80 5.09
CA GLU A 46 6.83 -6.97 5.51
C GLU A 46 6.70 -7.37 6.99
N LEU A 47 5.66 -6.87 7.67
CA LEU A 47 5.35 -7.23 9.05
C LEU A 47 4.70 -8.63 9.11
N LEU A 48 5.23 -9.51 9.96
CA LEU A 48 4.74 -10.90 10.13
C LEU A 48 3.52 -10.99 11.05
N GLU A 49 3.46 -10.11 12.05
CA GLU A 49 2.44 -10.12 13.09
C GLU A 49 1.03 -9.79 12.57
N ALA A 50 0.94 -9.15 11.41
CA ALA A 50 -0.33 -8.80 10.78
C ALA A 50 -0.65 -9.76 9.61
N PRO A 51 -1.55 -10.75 9.79
CA PRO A 51 -1.90 -11.69 8.73
C PRO A 51 -2.69 -11.00 7.60
N LEU A 52 -3.47 -9.97 7.94
CA LEU A 52 -4.28 -9.21 7.00
C LEU A 52 -3.70 -7.82 6.73
N PHE A 53 -4.13 -7.21 5.63
CA PHE A 53 -3.76 -5.85 5.25
C PHE A 53 -5.00 -4.96 5.14
N VAL A 54 -4.77 -3.65 5.24
CA VAL A 54 -5.77 -2.61 5.01
C VAL A 54 -5.41 -1.87 3.75
N SER A 55 -6.35 -1.78 2.80
CA SER A 55 -6.14 -0.99 1.58
C SER A 55 -6.56 0.46 1.81
N LEU A 56 -5.65 1.39 1.49
CA LEU A 56 -5.91 2.82 1.55
C LEU A 56 -7.08 3.22 0.65
N HIS A 57 -7.18 2.60 -0.54
CA HIS A 57 -8.26 2.87 -1.48
C HIS A 57 -9.62 2.52 -0.87
N ASN A 58 -9.72 1.37 -0.19
CA ASN A 58 -10.95 0.93 0.45
C ASN A 58 -11.37 1.86 1.60
N LEU A 59 -10.41 2.31 2.44
CA LEU A 59 -10.69 3.28 3.50
C LEU A 59 -11.27 4.59 2.93
N CYS A 60 -10.63 5.12 1.87
CA CYS A 60 -11.08 6.36 1.23
C CYS A 60 -12.41 6.16 0.49
N ALA A 61 -12.65 4.99 -0.08
CA ALA A 61 -13.91 4.65 -0.74
C ALA A 61 -15.09 4.56 0.25
N ILE A 62 -14.85 4.13 1.49
CA ILE A 62 -15.86 4.09 2.56
C ILE A 62 -16.18 5.52 3.04
N LEU A 63 -15.15 6.34 3.29
CA LEU A 63 -15.31 7.71 3.81
C LEU A 63 -15.63 8.75 2.74
N LYS A 64 -15.47 8.39 1.45
CA LYS A 64 -15.57 9.30 0.30
C LYS A 64 -14.68 10.55 0.44
N CYS A 65 -13.52 10.39 1.05
CA CYS A 65 -12.54 11.46 1.26
C CYS A 65 -11.52 11.54 0.12
N THR A 66 -10.77 12.64 0.09
CA THR A 66 -9.56 12.74 -0.71
C THR A 66 -8.54 11.74 -0.17
N THR A 67 -7.89 11.00 -1.07
CA THR A 67 -6.92 9.97 -0.70
C THR A 67 -5.64 10.62 -0.16
N PRO A 68 -5.27 10.44 1.12
CA PRO A 68 -3.97 10.87 1.60
C PRO A 68 -2.87 10.09 0.87
N THR A 69 -1.65 10.63 0.83
CA THR A 69 -0.52 9.84 0.29
C THR A 69 -0.19 8.68 1.22
N MET A 70 0.27 7.55 0.67
CA MET A 70 0.63 6.36 1.47
C MET A 70 1.67 6.69 2.55
N VAL A 71 2.64 7.55 2.22
CA VAL A 71 3.68 7.99 3.16
C VAL A 71 3.07 8.76 4.34
N MET A 72 2.08 9.62 4.10
CA MET A 72 1.42 10.36 5.18
C MET A 72 0.66 9.45 6.13
N LEU A 73 -0.06 8.45 5.60
CA LEU A 73 -0.75 7.47 6.43
C LEU A 73 0.25 6.64 7.25
N GLN A 74 1.33 6.18 6.63
CA GLN A 74 2.41 5.47 7.33
C GLN A 74 3.05 6.31 8.44
N CYS A 75 3.29 7.61 8.19
CA CYS A 75 3.80 8.51 9.21
C CYS A 75 2.82 8.69 10.36
N ALA A 76 1.53 8.86 10.08
CA ALA A 76 0.51 9.00 11.11
C ALA A 76 0.42 7.77 12.02
N ILE A 77 0.53 6.56 11.44
CA ILE A 77 0.51 5.30 12.19
C ILE A 77 1.78 5.14 13.04
N ARG A 78 2.97 5.44 12.50
CA ARG A 78 4.22 5.45 13.29
C ARG A 78 4.20 6.47 14.42
N ASN A 79 3.67 7.66 14.16
CA ASN A 79 3.53 8.70 15.18
C ASN A 79 2.55 8.30 16.29
N ALA A 80 1.60 7.42 16.00
CA ALA A 80 0.71 6.83 16.98
C ALA A 80 1.37 5.67 17.77
N GLY A 81 2.64 5.34 17.50
CA GLY A 81 3.40 4.30 18.20
C GLY A 81 3.30 2.91 17.60
N TYR A 82 2.69 2.78 16.42
CA TYR A 82 2.40 1.49 15.77
C TYR A 82 3.38 1.20 14.63
N GLN A 83 3.66 -0.09 14.42
CA GLN A 83 4.49 -0.55 13.31
C GLN A 83 3.70 -0.62 12.01
N VAL A 84 4.36 -0.25 10.91
CA VAL A 84 3.72 -0.21 9.61
C VAL A 84 4.66 -0.68 8.51
N SER A 85 4.14 -1.51 7.62
CA SER A 85 4.82 -2.04 6.44
C SER A 85 3.88 -2.03 5.23
N GLY A 86 4.45 -2.05 4.03
CA GLY A 86 3.67 -2.33 2.81
C GLY A 86 3.46 -3.84 2.65
N SER A 87 2.50 -4.23 1.83
CA SER A 87 2.36 -5.62 1.41
C SER A 87 2.94 -5.84 0.01
N HIS A 88 3.54 -6.99 -0.24
CA HIS A 88 3.97 -7.39 -1.59
C HIS A 88 2.80 -7.64 -2.56
N VAL A 89 1.57 -7.77 -2.06
CA VAL A 89 0.37 -8.09 -2.87
C VAL A 89 -0.17 -6.86 -3.61
N ASP A 90 -0.16 -5.69 -2.98
CA ASP A 90 -0.74 -4.47 -3.53
C ASP A 90 0.05 -3.23 -3.05
N PRO A 91 0.46 -2.31 -3.95
CA PRO A 91 1.13 -1.07 -3.57
C PRO A 91 0.34 -0.18 -2.60
N LEU A 92 -1.00 -0.29 -2.61
CA LEU A 92 -1.88 0.47 -1.74
C LEU A 92 -2.31 -0.29 -0.48
N ALA A 93 -1.79 -1.52 -0.29
CA ALA A 93 -2.03 -2.33 0.89
C ALA A 93 -1.00 -2.03 1.99
N LEU A 94 -1.54 -1.88 3.19
CA LEU A 94 -0.80 -1.56 4.40
C LEU A 94 -0.98 -2.67 5.43
N LYS A 95 0.12 -3.16 5.97
CA LYS A 95 0.12 -4.03 7.15
C LYS A 95 0.54 -3.23 8.36
N THR A 96 -0.25 -3.34 9.42
CA THR A 96 -0.06 -2.59 10.67
C THR A 96 -0.49 -3.44 11.85
N ASP A 97 0.19 -3.26 12.98
CA ASP A 97 -0.22 -3.81 14.29
C ASP A 97 -1.32 -2.96 14.95
N ALA A 98 -1.62 -1.78 14.39
CA ALA A 98 -2.65 -0.89 14.90
C ALA A 98 -4.05 -1.53 14.80
N PRO A 99 -4.87 -1.46 15.86
CA PRO A 99 -6.26 -1.89 15.78
C PRO A 99 -7.05 -0.99 14.83
N MET A 100 -8.11 -1.54 14.24
CA MET A 100 -8.93 -0.82 13.27
C MET A 100 -9.54 0.47 13.82
N SER A 101 -9.80 0.55 15.13
CA SER A 101 -10.24 1.77 15.81
C SER A 101 -9.24 2.93 15.65
N VAL A 102 -7.95 2.65 15.80
CA VAL A 102 -6.88 3.65 15.63
C VAL A 102 -6.77 4.10 14.18
N ILE A 103 -6.90 3.16 13.23
CA ILE A 103 -6.88 3.48 11.79
C ILE A 103 -8.04 4.42 11.43
N TRP A 104 -9.24 4.14 11.94
CA TRP A 104 -10.39 5.04 11.72
C TRP A 104 -10.21 6.39 12.40
N ASP A 105 -9.63 6.46 13.60
CA ASP A 105 -9.34 7.72 14.27
C ASP A 105 -8.36 8.60 13.46
N ILE A 106 -7.32 8.00 12.87
CA ILE A 106 -6.41 8.70 11.95
C ILE A 106 -7.19 9.24 10.75
N MET A 107 -8.04 8.42 10.14
CA MET A 107 -8.84 8.85 8.99
C MET A 107 -9.88 9.92 9.35
N ARG A 108 -10.44 9.90 10.56
CA ARG A 108 -11.31 10.97 11.07
C ARG A 108 -10.53 12.29 11.21
N CYS A 109 -9.33 12.26 11.76
CA CYS A 109 -8.45 13.43 11.80
C CYS A 109 -8.14 13.96 10.39
N TRP A 110 -7.97 13.08 9.41
CA TRP A 110 -7.77 13.47 8.01
C TRP A 110 -8.99 14.18 7.42
N VAL A 111 -10.20 13.65 7.64
CA VAL A 111 -11.45 14.25 7.16
C VAL A 111 -11.74 15.60 7.85
N LYS A 112 -11.31 15.80 9.10
CA LYS A 112 -11.39 17.12 9.74
C LYS A 112 -10.52 18.17 9.03
N LEU A 113 -9.38 17.77 8.48
CA LEU A 113 -8.50 18.66 7.69
C LEU A 113 -9.02 18.86 6.25
N HIS A 114 -9.60 17.82 5.66
CA HIS A 114 -10.16 17.84 4.30
C HIS A 114 -11.65 17.51 4.35
N PRO A 115 -12.53 18.52 4.54
CA PRO A 115 -13.95 18.28 4.77
C PRO A 115 -14.58 17.57 3.57
N VAL A 116 -15.35 16.53 3.87
CA VAL A 116 -16.09 15.74 2.88
C VAL A 116 -17.53 16.22 2.82
N LYS A 117 -18.11 16.21 1.62
CA LYS A 117 -19.55 16.52 1.46
C LYS A 117 -20.38 15.49 2.24
N HIS A 118 -21.16 15.99 3.19
CA HIS A 118 -22.12 15.16 3.91
C HIS A 118 -23.13 14.56 2.92
N ARG A 119 -23.36 13.25 3.01
CA ARG A 119 -24.33 12.55 2.18
C ARG A 119 -25.53 12.16 3.03
N PRO A 120 -26.77 12.48 2.61
CA PRO A 120 -27.95 12.02 3.32
C PRO A 120 -28.06 10.49 3.21
N GLY A 121 -28.38 9.80 4.30
CA GLY A 121 -28.59 8.34 4.36
C GLY A 121 -27.72 7.60 5.37
N ASN A 122 -28.03 6.31 5.59
CA ASN A 122 -27.32 5.42 6.49
C ASN A 122 -26.09 4.79 5.78
N HIS A 123 -25.09 5.62 5.48
CA HIS A 123 -23.83 5.16 4.91
C HIS A 123 -22.81 4.83 6.01
N PRO A 124 -21.97 3.79 5.83
CA PRO A 124 -20.98 3.42 6.83
C PRO A 124 -20.00 4.55 7.15
N GLY A 125 -19.65 5.37 6.14
CA GLY A 125 -18.81 6.55 6.34
C GLY A 125 -19.40 7.57 7.31
N ASN A 126 -20.73 7.79 7.29
CA ASN A 126 -21.38 8.75 8.18
C ASN A 126 -21.36 8.26 9.64
N VAL A 127 -21.59 6.96 9.86
CA VAL A 127 -21.51 6.33 11.20
C VAL A 127 -20.08 6.36 11.75
N ILE A 128 -19.08 6.20 10.88
CA ILE A 128 -17.67 6.30 11.28
C ILE A 128 -17.30 7.74 11.63
N LEU A 129 -17.80 8.73 10.88
CA LEU A 129 -17.50 10.15 11.10
C LEU A 129 -18.26 10.77 12.28
N SER A 130 -19.39 10.19 12.71
CA SER A 130 -20.14 10.67 13.87
C SER A 130 -19.44 10.40 15.21
N GLN A 131 -18.48 9.47 15.24
CA GLN A 131 -17.67 9.20 16.42
C GLN A 131 -16.46 10.14 16.46
N GLU A 132 -16.18 10.71 17.63
CA GLU A 132 -15.01 11.56 17.80
C GLU A 132 -13.71 10.75 17.85
N PRO A 133 -12.60 11.26 17.29
CA PRO A 133 -11.31 10.59 17.38
C PRO A 133 -10.77 10.65 18.81
N LYS A 134 -10.30 9.53 19.35
CA LYS A 134 -9.76 9.46 20.73
C LYS A 134 -8.39 10.13 20.87
N PHE A 135 -7.65 10.28 19.78
CA PHE A 135 -6.37 10.96 19.74
C PHE A 135 -6.23 11.80 18.47
N GLN A 136 -5.37 12.83 18.52
CA GLN A 136 -5.08 13.67 17.37
C GLN A 136 -3.88 13.11 16.59
N ALA A 137 -4.13 12.56 15.42
CA ALA A 137 -3.08 12.02 14.56
C ALA A 137 -2.21 13.15 13.96
N LYS A 138 -0.89 13.01 14.10
CA LYS A 138 0.09 13.90 13.46
C LYS A 138 0.54 13.30 12.13
N PHE A 139 0.19 13.95 11.03
CA PHE A 139 0.61 13.56 9.67
C PHE A 139 2.01 14.08 9.29
N SER A 140 2.71 14.74 10.21
CA SER A 140 4.08 15.22 9.99
C SER A 140 5.03 14.06 9.72
N ARG A 141 5.90 14.23 8.73
CA ARG A 141 6.94 13.26 8.40
C ARG A 141 7.83 13.04 9.62
N VAL A 142 7.95 11.80 10.07
CA VAL A 142 8.84 11.45 11.18
C VAL A 142 10.28 11.64 10.73
N LEU A 143 11.01 12.55 11.39
CA LEU A 143 12.45 12.72 11.20
C LEU A 143 13.12 11.40 11.63
N GLY A 144 13.65 10.63 10.67
CA GLY A 144 14.23 9.31 10.90
C GLY A 144 13.50 8.15 10.23
N ALA A 145 12.32 8.37 9.63
CA ALA A 145 11.75 7.39 8.70
C ALA A 145 12.63 7.36 7.44
N SER A 146 13.57 6.40 7.43
CA SER A 146 14.45 6.12 6.29
C SER A 146 13.62 6.17 5.01
N VAL A 147 14.00 7.08 4.10
CA VAL A 147 13.46 7.10 2.75
C VAL A 147 13.90 5.77 2.16
N THR A 148 13.02 4.75 2.22
CA THR A 148 13.26 3.47 1.58
C THR A 148 13.73 3.78 0.18
N ARG A 149 14.97 3.41 -0.13
CA ARG A 149 15.63 3.69 -1.42
C ARG A 149 14.62 3.38 -2.52
N LYS A 150 14.51 4.23 -3.55
CA LYS A 150 13.63 4.00 -4.71
C LYS A 150 14.02 2.68 -5.40
N ARG A 151 13.53 1.57 -4.87
CA ARG A 151 13.54 0.25 -5.50
C ARG A 151 12.14 0.04 -6.04
N ALA A 152 12.04 -0.29 -7.32
CA ALA A 152 10.76 -0.62 -7.93
C ALA A 152 10.25 -1.90 -7.24
N ARG A 153 9.28 -1.78 -6.33
CA ARG A 153 8.68 -2.93 -5.63
C ARG A 153 7.65 -3.66 -6.48
N PHE A 154 6.99 -2.90 -7.36
CA PHE A 154 6.01 -3.39 -8.31
C PHE A 154 6.52 -3.08 -9.71
N MET A 155 6.78 -4.14 -10.48
CA MET A 155 7.17 -4.01 -11.89
C MET A 155 5.91 -3.79 -12.74
N PRO A 156 5.90 -2.84 -13.69
CA PRO A 156 4.81 -2.72 -14.66
C PRO A 156 4.60 -4.03 -15.43
N ASN A 157 3.36 -4.27 -15.87
CA ASN A 157 3.04 -5.43 -16.68
C ASN A 157 3.81 -5.40 -18.01
N PRO A 158 4.36 -6.53 -18.47
CA PRO A 158 5.12 -6.58 -19.73
C PRO A 158 4.18 -6.39 -20.93
N GLU A 159 4.25 -5.25 -21.62
CA GLU A 159 3.21 -4.83 -22.59
C GLU A 159 3.09 -5.70 -23.86
N LYS A 160 4.16 -6.39 -24.28
CA LYS A 160 4.25 -6.87 -25.67
C LYS A 160 3.31 -8.04 -26.03
N TYR A 161 2.86 -8.85 -25.07
CA TYR A 161 1.95 -10.01 -25.32
C TYR A 161 1.12 -10.38 -24.08
N TRP A 162 0.76 -9.40 -23.24
CA TRP A 162 0.16 -9.66 -21.92
C TRP A 162 -1.36 -9.65 -21.92
N GLY A 163 -1.93 -10.81 -21.58
CA GLY A 163 -3.35 -11.02 -21.35
C GLY A 163 -4.21 -11.01 -22.62
N PRO A 164 -5.47 -11.48 -22.55
CA PRO A 164 -6.46 -11.18 -23.57
C PRO A 164 -6.61 -9.65 -23.61
N GLY A 165 -6.06 -9.03 -24.66
CA GLY A 165 -6.14 -7.59 -24.85
C GLY A 165 -7.58 -7.10 -24.86
N THR A 166 -7.77 -5.79 -24.71
CA THR A 166 -9.07 -5.15 -24.93
C THR A 166 -9.61 -5.58 -26.30
N LYS A 167 -10.89 -5.97 -26.35
CA LYS A 167 -11.60 -6.28 -27.61
C LYS A 167 -11.28 -5.18 -28.64
N ALA A 168 -10.86 -5.57 -29.83
CA ALA A 168 -10.47 -4.63 -30.89
C ALA A 168 -11.54 -3.54 -31.09
N GLY A 169 -11.24 -2.34 -30.62
CA GLY A 169 -12.12 -1.19 -30.66
C GLY A 169 -11.26 0.08 -30.64
N ARG A 170 -11.27 0.81 -31.77
CA ARG A 170 -10.57 2.05 -32.12
C ARG A 170 -9.20 2.27 -31.48
N ASN A 171 -8.15 2.21 -32.31
CA ASN A 171 -6.79 2.62 -31.99
C ASN A 171 -6.76 3.93 -31.19
N PRO A 172 -6.17 3.96 -29.97
CA PRO A 172 -5.85 5.23 -29.33
C PRO A 172 -4.84 5.97 -30.22
N ARG A 173 -5.09 7.26 -30.46
CA ARG A 173 -4.17 8.10 -31.25
C ARG A 173 -2.80 8.11 -30.56
N THR A 174 -1.81 7.54 -31.22
CA THR A 174 -0.41 7.73 -30.90
C THR A 174 -0.12 9.22 -31.00
N PHE A 175 0.05 9.89 -29.85
CA PHE A 175 0.68 11.21 -29.84
C PHE A 175 2.18 10.98 -30.11
N GLN A 176 2.56 11.11 -31.38
CA GLN A 176 3.96 11.31 -31.74
C GLN A 176 4.38 12.66 -31.13
N MET A 177 5.29 12.61 -30.15
CA MET A 177 6.07 13.79 -29.79
C MET A 177 7.02 14.06 -30.97
N ASP A 178 6.64 15.05 -31.77
CA ASP A 178 7.43 15.57 -32.88
C ASP A 178 8.65 16.27 -32.27
N ASN A 179 9.82 15.61 -32.32
CA ASN A 179 11.11 16.23 -32.01
C ASN A 179 11.46 17.12 -33.21
N ARG A 180 11.27 18.44 -33.07
CA ARG A 180 11.86 19.43 -33.98
C ARG A 180 12.87 20.29 -33.23
N ASN A 181 14.02 20.42 -33.89
CA ASN A 181 15.21 21.21 -33.55
C ASN A 181 14.92 22.57 -32.90
#